data_AF-A0A1J5LPY9-F1
#
_entry.id   AF-A0A1J5LPY9-F1
#
_cell.length_a   1.000
_cell.length_b   1.000
_cell.length_c   1.000
_cell.angle_alpha   90.00
_cell.angle_beta   90.00
_cell.angle_gamma   90.00
#
_symmetry.space_group_name_H-M   'P 1'
#
loop_
_entity.id
_entity.type
_entity.pdbx_description
1 polymer ?
#
loop_
_entity_poly.entity_id
_entity_poly.type
_entity_poly.pdbx_seq_one_letter_code
_entity_poly.pdbx_strand_id
1 'polypeptide(L)'
;MTTSNLALAALSLLSSAVFAQDYQTIKSNSIPFFITTGGDYFLANRIDQVQSIGTDSTFYPFQSIRENDSLNSGDPCKYYLGHSWMGEKIEIHPNGENVFYNKDNESITIQTLAALSDTFNVYTYQNGDWIDGTVSSILEVTIFGEIDTIKTIDLFSNAPLNLTDPRFVISKNHGIIELFAPYSFPEPYEGSAAIDTPNMYPTAHTNNFSLVGINGTGFSKPTIGGIHDFNIGDQHQFSYEEEVANSSYIEEFEEIEIQNKFVWGNDSVVYFITRKGHKKTIDLVNSSTSITQYPGNVESISYSQLDQWQNDFLPEEFNGVDGWNSLFLNECGDVEERVNTESISWQGSGSCLEVTETPYSYTSFIEGVGVVGPTTTSTTGDFYTNSELVFYVRASGGICGNKEFLNQLELPEINEFSLFPNPSNTQFSVQLNEMANIRIFDLSGKQLDFRSNCNGIQQFNLDLESGIYLVEVSNATGRSTQKMEVSH
;
A
#
# COMPACT_ATOMS: atom_id res chain seq x y z
N MET A 1 42.94 -70.05 11.37
CA MET A 1 41.77 -70.28 10.51
C MET A 1 40.74 -70.95 11.40
N THR A 2 39.62 -70.39 11.84
CA THR A 2 38.69 -69.40 11.27
C THR A 2 37.82 -68.88 12.43
N THR A 3 37.90 -67.60 12.76
CA THR A 3 36.88 -66.90 13.58
C THR A 3 36.94 -65.43 13.21
N SER A 4 36.05 -64.97 12.34
CA SER A 4 35.61 -63.57 12.21
C SER A 4 34.82 -63.48 10.91
N ASN A 5 33.50 -63.59 10.99
CA ASN A 5 32.57 -63.15 9.93
C ASN A 5 31.12 -63.02 10.43
N LEU A 6 30.87 -63.02 11.74
CA LEU A 6 29.52 -62.84 12.31
C LEU A 6 29.27 -61.45 12.94
N ALA A 7 30.29 -60.60 13.05
CA ALA A 7 30.14 -59.28 13.69
C ALA A 7 29.74 -58.14 12.73
N LEU A 8 29.74 -58.36 11.41
CA LEU A 8 29.52 -57.30 10.43
C LEU A 8 28.06 -57.19 9.93
N ALA A 9 27.22 -58.19 10.18
CA ALA A 9 25.81 -58.16 9.77
C ALA A 9 24.88 -57.53 10.83
N ALA A 10 25.28 -57.53 12.11
CA ALA A 10 24.45 -57.02 13.21
C ALA A 10 24.56 -55.50 13.46
N LEU A 11 25.53 -54.81 12.83
CA LEU A 11 25.71 -53.36 12.98
C LEU A 11 25.08 -52.53 11.84
N SER A 12 24.48 -53.18 10.83
CA SER A 12 23.81 -52.50 9.71
C SER A 12 22.30 -52.28 9.92
N LEU A 13 21.76 -52.72 11.07
CA LEU A 13 20.33 -52.62 11.42
C LEU A 13 20.03 -51.56 12.50
N LEU A 14 21.02 -50.73 12.88
CA LEU A 14 20.91 -49.75 13.98
C LEU A 14 21.16 -48.30 13.58
N SER A 15 21.01 -47.99 12.29
CA SER A 15 20.97 -46.61 11.79
C SER A 15 19.97 -46.47 10.64
N SER A 16 18.77 -47.04 10.78
CA SER A 16 17.61 -46.31 10.29
C SER A 16 17.56 -45.06 11.15
N ALA A 17 18.25 -44.01 10.70
CA ALA A 17 17.96 -42.66 11.12
C ALA A 17 16.44 -42.56 11.01
N VAL A 18 15.77 -42.58 12.17
CA VAL A 18 14.41 -42.11 12.26
C VAL A 18 14.57 -40.67 11.80
N PHE A 19 14.31 -40.42 10.51
CA PHE A 19 14.13 -39.07 10.01
C PHE A 19 12.98 -38.56 10.85
N ALA A 20 13.33 -37.86 11.92
CA ALA A 20 12.40 -37.24 12.83
C ALA A 20 11.40 -36.52 11.94
N GLN A 21 10.12 -36.76 12.21
CA GLN A 21 9.04 -36.03 11.59
C GLN A 21 9.10 -34.62 12.15
N ASP A 22 10.11 -33.87 11.75
CA ASP A 22 10.43 -32.59 12.37
C ASP A 22 9.60 -31.53 11.67
N TYR A 23 8.41 -31.28 12.21
CA TYR A 23 7.52 -30.19 11.81
C TYR A 23 8.00 -28.87 12.43
N GLN A 24 9.30 -28.61 12.35
CA GLN A 24 9.91 -27.44 12.96
C GLN A 24 9.25 -26.17 12.45
N THR A 25 8.65 -25.40 13.35
CA THR A 25 7.82 -24.22 13.02
C THR A 25 8.61 -23.10 12.36
N ILE A 26 9.89 -22.91 12.74
CA ILE A 26 10.73 -21.77 12.33
C ILE A 26 12.10 -22.25 11.85
N LYS A 27 12.62 -21.62 10.80
CA LYS A 27 13.97 -21.85 10.27
C LYS A 27 14.75 -20.54 10.24
N SER A 28 16.02 -20.56 10.65
CA SER A 28 16.83 -19.33 10.75
C SER A 28 17.24 -18.75 9.40
N ASN A 29 17.34 -19.59 8.36
CA ASN A 29 17.86 -19.20 7.05
C ASN A 29 16.75 -19.04 6.02
N SER A 30 15.58 -18.54 6.46
CA SER A 30 14.44 -18.32 5.59
C SER A 30 13.69 -17.05 5.93
N ILE A 31 13.09 -16.44 4.90
CA ILE A 31 12.17 -15.32 5.03
C ILE A 31 10.81 -15.76 4.49
N PRO A 32 9.93 -16.32 5.34
CA PRO A 32 8.54 -16.57 4.97
C PRO A 32 7.72 -15.28 5.02
N PHE A 33 6.80 -15.16 4.06
CA PHE A 33 5.76 -14.13 4.00
C PHE A 33 4.40 -14.77 4.23
N PHE A 34 3.58 -14.08 5.02
CA PHE A 34 2.24 -14.50 5.38
C PHE A 34 1.25 -13.40 5.06
N ILE A 35 0.01 -13.78 4.79
CA ILE A 35 -1.12 -12.87 4.63
C ILE A 35 -2.23 -13.30 5.57
N THR A 36 -3.01 -12.37 6.13
CA THR A 36 -4.25 -12.72 6.84
C THR A 36 -5.14 -13.59 5.94
N THR A 37 -5.89 -14.54 6.50
CA THR A 37 -6.81 -15.37 5.70
C THR A 37 -7.90 -14.52 4.99
N GLY A 38 -8.12 -13.27 5.41
CA GLY A 38 -8.94 -12.27 4.73
C GLY A 38 -8.27 -11.57 3.54
N GLY A 39 -6.95 -11.67 3.43
CA GLY A 39 -6.15 -11.17 2.32
C GLY A 39 -5.72 -9.71 2.43
N ASP A 40 -5.91 -9.05 3.56
CA ASP A 40 -5.74 -7.59 3.68
C ASP A 40 -4.38 -7.16 4.24
N TYR A 41 -3.69 -8.01 5.01
CA TYR A 41 -2.47 -7.59 5.72
C TYR A 41 -1.37 -8.65 5.64
N PHE A 42 -0.15 -8.23 5.31
CA PHE A 42 1.00 -9.10 5.17
C PHE A 42 1.98 -8.94 6.33
N LEU A 43 2.55 -10.07 6.74
CA LEU A 43 3.63 -10.15 7.72
C LEU A 43 4.77 -10.97 7.13
N ALA A 44 5.97 -10.79 7.66
CA ALA A 44 7.10 -11.67 7.34
C ALA A 44 7.86 -12.02 8.62
N ASN A 45 8.74 -13.01 8.54
CA ASN A 45 9.64 -13.34 9.63
C ASN A 45 11.08 -13.47 9.13
N ARG A 46 12.03 -13.06 9.97
CA ARG A 46 13.47 -13.30 9.82
C ARG A 46 14.05 -13.49 11.20
N ILE A 47 14.93 -14.48 11.34
CA ILE A 47 15.64 -14.71 12.60
C ILE A 47 16.99 -14.02 12.52
N ASP A 48 17.20 -13.02 13.36
CA ASP A 48 18.43 -12.24 13.39
C ASP A 48 19.50 -12.91 14.23
N GLN A 49 19.10 -13.66 15.27
CA GLN A 49 20.02 -14.36 16.15
C GLN A 49 19.50 -15.74 16.53
N VAL A 50 20.43 -16.70 16.57
CA VAL A 50 20.20 -18.04 17.15
C VAL A 50 21.20 -18.25 18.28
N GLN A 51 20.69 -18.65 19.43
CA GLN A 51 21.49 -19.04 20.59
C GLN A 51 21.23 -20.51 20.90
N SER A 52 22.26 -21.35 20.86
CA SER A 52 22.14 -22.75 21.26
C SER A 52 22.63 -22.94 22.69
N ILE A 53 21.80 -23.51 23.56
CA ILE A 53 22.14 -23.84 24.95
C ILE A 53 21.94 -25.34 25.14
N GLY A 54 23.05 -26.09 25.14
CA GLY A 54 22.97 -27.55 25.21
C GLY A 54 22.34 -28.14 23.94
N THR A 55 21.20 -28.79 24.09
CA THR A 55 20.42 -29.37 22.97
C THR A 55 19.31 -28.44 22.47
N ASP A 56 19.06 -27.36 23.18
CA ASP A 56 17.95 -26.46 22.92
C ASP A 56 18.46 -25.27 22.11
N SER A 57 17.58 -24.67 21.33
CA SER A 57 17.92 -23.49 20.53
C SER A 57 16.88 -22.40 20.70
N THR A 58 17.35 -21.20 21.03
CA THR A 58 16.55 -19.99 21.13
C THR A 58 16.76 -19.15 19.88
N PHE A 59 15.68 -18.82 19.19
CA PHE A 59 15.63 -18.02 17.98
C PHE A 59 15.05 -16.66 18.34
N TYR A 60 15.72 -15.59 17.91
CA TYR A 60 15.29 -14.22 18.13
C TYR A 60 14.87 -13.62 16.77
N PRO A 61 13.57 -13.42 16.54
CA PRO A 61 13.07 -12.69 15.39
C PRO A 61 13.61 -11.26 15.32
N PHE A 62 13.53 -10.64 14.14
CA PHE A 62 13.80 -9.22 13.99
C PHE A 62 12.85 -8.37 14.87
N GLN A 63 13.27 -7.15 15.18
CA GLN A 63 12.47 -6.24 16.01
C GLN A 63 11.52 -5.41 15.15
N SER A 64 10.31 -5.20 15.65
CA SER A 64 9.25 -4.44 14.97
C SER A 64 8.91 -3.17 15.72
N ILE A 65 8.37 -2.18 15.02
CA ILE A 65 7.73 -1.04 15.68
C ILE A 65 6.42 -1.49 16.35
N ARG A 66 6.18 -1.01 17.56
CA ARG A 66 4.97 -1.27 18.34
C ARG A 66 4.41 0.03 18.86
N GLU A 67 3.10 0.20 18.81
CA GLU A 67 2.45 1.36 19.43
C GLU A 67 2.49 1.24 20.95
N ASN A 68 2.47 2.39 21.62
CA ASN A 68 2.25 2.40 23.06
C ASN A 68 0.76 2.26 23.36
N ASP A 69 0.33 1.06 23.76
CA ASP A 69 -1.04 0.78 24.24
C ASP A 69 -1.50 1.72 25.38
N SER A 70 -0.57 2.45 26.00
CA SER A 70 -0.78 3.30 27.17
C SER A 70 -0.75 4.81 26.89
N LEU A 71 -1.07 5.32 25.69
CA LEU A 71 -1.04 6.76 25.36
C LEU A 71 -1.73 7.69 26.40
N ASN A 72 -2.65 7.18 27.23
CA ASN A 72 -3.31 7.92 28.31
C ASN A 72 -2.59 7.87 29.68
N SER A 73 -1.45 7.18 29.79
CA SER A 73 -0.73 6.92 31.06
C SER A 73 0.31 7.99 31.41
N GLY A 74 0.55 8.96 30.52
CA GLY A 74 1.62 9.95 30.65
C GLY A 74 3.00 9.43 30.22
N ASP A 75 3.05 8.25 29.59
CA ASP A 75 4.26 7.74 28.96
C ASP A 75 4.58 8.58 27.69
N PRO A 76 5.77 9.19 27.59
CA PRO A 76 6.16 10.00 26.44
C PRO A 76 6.47 9.18 25.17
N CYS A 77 6.59 7.85 25.28
CA CYS A 77 6.90 6.99 24.16
C CYS A 77 5.65 6.81 23.29
N LYS A 78 5.65 7.34 22.07
CA LYS A 78 4.58 7.03 21.10
C LYS A 78 4.74 5.60 20.58
N TYR A 79 5.99 5.20 20.33
CA TYR A 79 6.32 3.85 19.86
C TYR A 79 7.39 3.18 20.73
N TYR A 80 7.42 1.86 20.64
CA TYR A 80 8.50 1.03 21.11
C TYR A 80 9.09 0.22 19.97
N LEU A 81 10.41 0.06 19.98
CA LEU A 81 11.07 -1.03 19.29
C LEU A 81 10.81 -2.31 20.09
N GLY A 82 9.79 -3.03 19.67
CA GLY A 82 9.31 -4.25 20.32
C GLY A 82 9.66 -5.51 19.55
N HIS A 83 9.03 -6.59 19.97
CA HIS A 83 9.23 -7.90 19.37
C HIS A 83 8.47 -8.05 18.05
N SER A 84 8.90 -8.98 17.20
CA SER A 84 8.17 -9.38 15.99
C SER A 84 6.77 -9.90 16.34
N TRP A 85 5.90 -10.00 15.34
CA TRP A 85 4.59 -10.64 15.46
C TRP A 85 4.69 -12.12 15.88
N MET A 86 5.87 -12.74 15.68
CA MET A 86 6.22 -14.07 16.18
C MET A 86 6.53 -14.12 17.69
N GLY A 87 6.48 -12.99 18.40
CA GLY A 87 6.79 -12.91 19.82
C GLY A 87 8.26 -12.56 20.11
N GLU A 88 8.62 -12.54 21.39
CA GLU A 88 9.96 -12.14 21.88
C GLU A 88 11.06 -13.06 21.39
N LYS A 89 10.83 -14.37 21.48
CA LYS A 89 11.75 -15.43 21.13
C LYS A 89 10.97 -16.70 20.87
N ILE A 90 11.63 -17.65 20.21
CA ILE A 90 11.15 -19.01 20.04
C ILE A 90 12.19 -19.97 20.61
N GLU A 91 11.79 -20.84 21.52
CA GLU A 91 12.61 -21.93 22.03
C GLU A 91 12.23 -23.24 21.32
N ILE A 92 13.22 -23.93 20.77
CA ILE A 92 13.07 -25.21 20.08
C ILE A 92 13.75 -26.28 20.93
N HIS A 93 12.97 -27.23 21.42
CA HIS A 93 13.45 -28.30 22.29
C HIS A 93 13.49 -29.67 21.56
N PRO A 94 14.42 -30.56 21.91
CA PRO A 94 14.54 -31.88 21.27
C PRO A 94 13.35 -32.83 21.45
N ASN A 95 12.49 -32.56 22.44
CA ASN A 95 11.27 -33.32 22.68
C ASN A 95 10.14 -32.95 21.70
N GLY A 96 10.36 -31.99 20.79
CA GLY A 96 9.36 -31.53 19.83
C GLY A 96 8.58 -30.30 20.28
N GLU A 97 8.88 -29.75 21.46
CA GLU A 97 8.27 -28.51 21.91
C GLU A 97 8.90 -27.30 21.22
N ASN A 98 8.05 -26.53 20.54
CA ASN A 98 8.39 -25.21 20.05
C ASN A 98 7.59 -24.19 20.86
N VAL A 99 8.28 -23.41 21.70
CA VAL A 99 7.68 -22.48 22.65
C VAL A 99 7.89 -21.05 22.17
N PHE A 100 6.81 -20.37 21.85
CA PHE A 100 6.77 -18.95 21.51
C PHE A 100 6.44 -18.14 22.76
N TYR A 101 6.88 -16.89 22.82
CA TYR A 101 6.62 -15.99 23.95
C TYR A 101 5.89 -14.74 23.48
N ASN A 102 4.68 -14.51 23.99
CA ASN A 102 3.87 -13.33 23.63
C ASN A 102 4.44 -12.03 24.23
N LYS A 103 3.75 -10.90 24.02
CA LYS A 103 4.18 -9.58 24.52
C LYS A 103 4.24 -9.49 26.05
N ASP A 104 3.52 -10.36 26.76
CA ASP A 104 3.51 -10.47 28.21
C ASP A 104 4.50 -11.53 28.74
N ASN A 105 5.35 -12.07 27.85
CA ASN A 105 6.32 -13.13 28.13
C ASN A 105 5.67 -14.42 28.66
N GLU A 106 4.46 -14.71 28.19
CA GLU A 106 3.74 -15.94 28.45
C GLU A 106 3.99 -16.95 27.32
N SER A 107 4.10 -18.23 27.68
CA SER A 107 4.49 -19.29 26.76
C SER A 107 3.32 -19.82 25.94
N ILE A 108 3.53 -19.98 24.64
CA ILE A 108 2.63 -20.62 23.68
C ILE A 108 3.35 -21.84 23.10
N THR A 109 2.84 -23.04 23.39
CA THR A 109 3.53 -24.29 23.06
C THR A 109 2.93 -24.98 21.84
N ILE A 110 3.78 -25.35 20.89
CA ILE A 110 3.43 -26.19 19.74
C ILE A 110 4.19 -27.51 19.82
N GLN A 111 3.48 -28.63 19.88
CA GLN A 111 4.06 -29.98 19.92
C GLN A 111 4.25 -30.55 18.51
N THR A 112 5.43 -30.32 17.92
CA THR A 112 5.75 -30.73 16.54
C THR A 112 5.79 -32.25 16.34
N LEU A 113 6.06 -33.02 17.41
CA LEU A 113 6.10 -34.48 17.39
C LEU A 113 4.76 -35.15 17.77
N ALA A 114 3.72 -34.39 18.12
CA ALA A 114 2.40 -34.92 18.44
C ALA A 114 1.81 -35.74 17.29
N ALA A 115 1.28 -36.93 17.58
CA ALA A 115 0.64 -37.81 16.62
C ALA A 115 -0.81 -37.36 16.34
N LEU A 116 -1.44 -37.96 15.33
CA LEU A 116 -2.86 -37.74 15.06
C LEU A 116 -3.70 -38.06 16.31
N SER A 117 -4.62 -37.16 16.65
CA SER A 117 -5.47 -37.21 17.85
C SER A 117 -4.77 -36.99 19.19
N ASP A 118 -3.47 -36.71 19.23
CA ASP A 118 -2.83 -36.24 20.46
C ASP A 118 -3.35 -34.82 20.80
N THR A 119 -3.55 -34.58 22.09
CA THR A 119 -3.95 -33.30 22.66
C THR A 119 -2.87 -32.80 23.62
N PHE A 120 -2.58 -31.50 23.57
CA PHE A 120 -1.57 -30.86 24.42
C PHE A 120 -1.99 -29.44 24.79
N ASN A 121 -1.47 -28.93 25.91
CA ASN A 121 -1.70 -27.56 26.31
C ASN A 121 -0.91 -26.61 25.42
N VAL A 122 -1.61 -25.65 24.81
CA VAL A 122 -1.03 -24.60 23.96
C VAL A 122 -0.74 -23.37 24.81
N TYR A 123 -1.68 -22.98 25.67
CA TYR A 123 -1.56 -21.76 26.48
C TYR A 123 -2.39 -21.89 27.77
N THR A 124 -1.94 -21.21 28.83
CA THR A 124 -2.62 -21.14 30.13
C THR A 124 -2.70 -19.68 30.55
N TYR A 125 -3.92 -19.18 30.73
CA TYR A 125 -4.19 -17.84 31.22
C TYR A 125 -3.79 -17.70 32.70
N GLN A 126 -3.53 -16.48 33.15
CA GLN A 126 -3.18 -16.21 34.56
C GLN A 126 -4.25 -16.62 35.58
N ASN A 127 -5.52 -16.65 35.16
CA ASN A 127 -6.65 -17.10 35.98
C ASN A 127 -6.79 -18.64 36.05
N GLY A 128 -5.96 -19.39 35.30
CA GLY A 128 -5.98 -20.85 35.21
C GLY A 128 -6.88 -21.42 34.10
N ASP A 129 -7.54 -20.56 33.32
CA ASP A 129 -8.15 -20.99 32.06
C ASP A 129 -7.06 -21.43 31.08
N TRP A 130 -7.41 -22.19 30.04
CA TRP A 130 -6.46 -22.83 29.16
C TRP A 130 -6.99 -22.99 27.74
N ILE A 131 -6.05 -23.12 26.81
CA ILE A 131 -6.27 -23.48 25.41
C ILE A 131 -5.44 -24.73 25.13
N ASP A 132 -6.09 -25.79 24.68
CA ASP A 132 -5.45 -27.02 24.22
C ASP A 132 -5.53 -27.13 22.70
N GLY A 133 -4.52 -27.74 22.10
CA GLY A 133 -4.48 -28.08 20.68
C GLY A 133 -4.63 -29.59 20.51
N THR A 134 -5.44 -30.03 19.53
CA THR A 134 -5.54 -31.44 19.13
C THR A 134 -5.16 -31.59 17.67
N VAL A 135 -4.24 -32.52 17.36
CA VAL A 135 -3.87 -32.82 15.98
C VAL A 135 -5.05 -33.50 15.29
N SER A 136 -5.79 -32.76 14.45
CA SER A 136 -7.02 -33.23 13.83
C SER A 136 -6.80 -33.90 12.49
N SER A 137 -5.73 -33.54 11.77
CA SER A 137 -5.37 -34.21 10.52
C SER A 137 -3.87 -34.18 10.24
N ILE A 138 -3.41 -35.18 9.47
CA ILE A 138 -2.07 -35.23 8.87
C ILE A 138 -2.24 -35.62 7.41
N LEU A 139 -1.88 -34.72 6.49
CA LEU A 139 -2.17 -34.87 5.06
C LEU A 139 -0.97 -34.49 4.21
N GLU A 140 -0.84 -35.10 3.03
CA GLU A 140 0.08 -34.64 1.99
C GLU A 140 -0.60 -33.57 1.13
N VAL A 141 0.09 -32.46 0.93
CA VAL A 141 -0.36 -31.32 0.13
C VAL A 141 0.77 -30.82 -0.75
N THR A 142 0.45 -30.08 -1.80
CA THR A 142 1.46 -29.40 -2.62
C THR A 142 1.58 -27.96 -2.16
N ILE A 143 2.77 -27.56 -1.72
CA ILE A 143 3.11 -26.21 -1.28
C ILE A 143 4.16 -25.69 -2.25
N PHE A 144 3.84 -24.62 -2.97
CA PHE A 144 4.70 -24.02 -3.99
C PHE A 144 5.29 -24.99 -5.02
N GLY A 145 4.53 -26.02 -5.39
CA GLY A 145 4.95 -27.04 -6.36
C GLY A 145 5.70 -28.24 -5.77
N GLU A 146 6.00 -28.23 -4.48
CA GLU A 146 6.64 -29.34 -3.76
C GLU A 146 5.61 -30.11 -2.92
N ILE A 147 5.69 -31.44 -2.93
CA ILE A 147 4.85 -32.28 -2.07
C ILE A 147 5.41 -32.22 -0.65
N ASP A 148 4.55 -31.93 0.31
CA ASP A 148 4.88 -31.84 1.72
C ASP A 148 3.79 -32.46 2.59
N THR A 149 4.12 -32.82 3.83
CA THR A 149 3.16 -33.27 4.82
C THR A 149 2.84 -32.13 5.77
N ILE A 150 1.56 -31.88 6.01
CA ILE A 150 1.06 -30.90 6.97
C ILE A 150 0.34 -31.57 8.13
N LYS A 151 0.36 -30.92 9.29
CA LYS A 151 -0.49 -31.18 10.45
C LYS A 151 -1.45 -30.01 10.63
N THR A 152 -2.73 -30.33 10.79
CA THR A 152 -3.74 -29.36 11.25
C THR A 152 -3.99 -29.60 12.73
N ILE A 153 -3.94 -28.54 13.53
CA ILE A 153 -4.16 -28.56 14.97
C ILE A 153 -5.36 -27.67 15.27
N ASP A 154 -6.46 -28.26 15.76
CA ASP A 154 -7.64 -27.52 16.17
C ASP A 154 -7.52 -27.11 17.64
N LEU A 155 -7.88 -25.87 17.95
CA LEU A 155 -7.81 -25.29 19.29
C LEU A 155 -9.15 -25.41 20.02
N PHE A 156 -9.06 -25.77 21.29
CA PHE A 156 -10.20 -25.87 22.20
C PHE A 156 -9.87 -25.10 23.48
N SER A 157 -10.79 -24.28 23.95
CA SER A 157 -10.59 -23.46 25.15
C SER A 157 -11.73 -23.67 26.14
N ASN A 158 -11.42 -23.56 27.43
CA ASN A 158 -12.44 -23.47 28.48
C ASN A 158 -12.92 -22.01 28.72
N ALA A 159 -12.32 -21.04 28.01
CA ALA A 159 -12.68 -19.63 27.97
C ALA A 159 -13.04 -19.18 26.52
N PRO A 160 -13.69 -18.02 26.33
CA PRO A 160 -13.90 -17.46 25.00
C PRO A 160 -12.57 -17.22 24.28
N LEU A 161 -12.47 -17.68 23.03
CA LEU A 161 -11.29 -17.49 22.17
C LEU A 161 -11.65 -16.49 21.06
N ASN A 162 -10.88 -15.39 20.97
CA ASN A 162 -11.12 -14.31 20.01
C ASN A 162 -10.42 -14.57 18.66
N LEU A 163 -10.52 -15.80 18.15
CA LEU A 163 -10.01 -16.19 16.83
C LEU A 163 -11.18 -16.54 15.91
N THR A 164 -11.15 -16.04 14.67
CA THR A 164 -12.14 -16.39 13.65
C THR A 164 -12.05 -17.87 13.27
N ASP A 165 -10.82 -18.38 13.17
CA ASP A 165 -10.52 -19.76 12.81
C ASP A 165 -9.59 -20.38 13.88
N PRO A 166 -10.13 -21.05 14.91
CA PRO A 166 -9.37 -21.54 16.05
C PRO A 166 -8.61 -22.83 15.70
N ARG A 167 -7.69 -22.73 14.75
CA ARG A 167 -6.78 -23.80 14.34
C ARG A 167 -5.47 -23.21 13.83
N PHE A 168 -4.46 -24.05 13.67
CA PHE A 168 -3.23 -23.67 12.97
C PHE A 168 -2.65 -24.87 12.20
N VAL A 169 -1.79 -24.60 11.22
CA VAL A 169 -1.23 -25.59 10.31
C VAL A 169 0.29 -25.46 10.26
N ILE A 170 0.98 -26.57 10.49
CA ILE A 170 2.43 -26.68 10.37
C ILE A 170 2.80 -27.74 9.34
N SER A 171 3.91 -27.55 8.68
CA SER A 171 4.45 -28.38 7.61
C SER A 171 5.80 -28.95 8.02
N LYS A 172 6.14 -30.10 7.45
CA LYS A 172 7.44 -30.73 7.65
C LYS A 172 8.58 -29.97 7.00
N ASN A 173 8.39 -29.44 5.78
CA ASN A 173 9.48 -28.81 5.02
C ASN A 173 9.40 -27.28 4.92
N HIS A 174 8.28 -26.66 5.25
CA HIS A 174 8.05 -25.22 5.11
C HIS A 174 7.77 -24.51 6.45
N GLY A 175 7.67 -25.26 7.55
CA GLY A 175 7.42 -24.70 8.88
C GLY A 175 5.97 -24.29 9.06
N ILE A 176 5.70 -23.08 9.54
CA ILE A 176 4.32 -22.59 9.69
C ILE A 176 3.66 -22.40 8.31
N ILE A 177 2.48 -22.96 8.13
CA ILE A 177 1.61 -22.74 6.95
C ILE A 177 0.47 -21.79 7.28
N GLU A 178 -0.12 -21.92 8.47
CA GLU A 178 -1.19 -21.05 8.95
C GLU A 178 -1.05 -20.92 10.47
N LEU A 179 -1.00 -19.70 11.01
CA LEU A 179 -0.92 -19.47 12.47
C LEU A 179 -1.52 -18.12 12.83
N PHE A 180 -2.13 -18.00 13.99
CA PHE A 180 -2.41 -16.72 14.65
C PHE A 180 -1.09 -15.96 14.93
N ALA A 181 -1.11 -14.70 15.36
CA ALA A 181 0.11 -14.00 15.74
C ALA A 181 0.51 -14.33 17.19
N PRO A 182 1.64 -15.04 17.45
CA PRO A 182 2.03 -15.37 18.82
C PRO A 182 2.28 -14.15 19.70
N TYR A 183 2.68 -13.01 19.13
CA TYR A 183 2.94 -11.77 19.87
C TYR A 183 1.75 -11.29 20.72
N SER A 184 0.53 -11.29 20.16
CA SER A 184 -0.67 -10.81 20.86
C SER A 184 -1.52 -11.93 21.45
N PHE A 185 -1.25 -13.19 21.08
CA PHE A 185 -2.08 -14.32 21.47
C PHE A 185 -2.19 -14.43 23.00
N PRO A 186 -3.39 -14.67 23.55
CA PRO A 186 -4.63 -15.09 22.87
C PRO A 186 -5.53 -13.96 22.35
N GLU A 187 -5.09 -12.71 22.43
CA GLU A 187 -5.84 -11.55 21.94
C GLU A 187 -5.63 -11.32 20.43
N PRO A 188 -6.56 -10.61 19.77
CA PRO A 188 -6.42 -10.20 18.38
C PRO A 188 -5.11 -9.46 18.14
N TYR A 189 -4.55 -9.63 16.95
CA TYR A 189 -3.30 -8.98 16.58
C TYR A 189 -3.53 -7.55 16.11
N GLU A 190 -2.83 -6.60 16.74
CA GLU A 190 -2.84 -5.20 16.34
C GLU A 190 -1.53 -4.89 15.59
N GLY A 191 -1.63 -4.78 14.27
CA GLY A 191 -0.47 -4.52 13.40
C GLY A 191 -0.05 -3.05 13.41
N SER A 192 1.12 -2.75 12.88
CA SER A 192 1.63 -1.37 12.84
C SER A 192 0.83 -0.43 11.93
N ALA A 193 -0.08 -0.94 11.09
CA ALA A 193 -0.89 -0.11 10.20
C ALA A 193 -2.06 0.61 10.91
N ALA A 194 -2.37 0.24 12.16
CA ALA A 194 -3.35 0.93 12.99
C ALA A 194 -2.92 2.36 13.38
N ILE A 195 -1.64 2.70 13.16
CA ILE A 195 -0.97 3.87 13.73
C ILE A 195 -1.45 5.22 13.18
N ASP A 196 -2.02 5.33 11.97
CA ASP A 196 -2.22 6.67 11.38
C ASP A 196 -3.40 6.91 10.44
N THR A 197 -4.35 5.97 10.33
CA THR A 197 -5.61 6.27 9.62
C THR A 197 -6.78 5.95 10.53
N PRO A 198 -7.59 6.93 10.97
CA PRO A 198 -8.68 6.70 11.90
C PRO A 198 -9.74 5.69 11.43
N ASN A 199 -9.70 5.21 10.17
CA ASN A 199 -10.77 4.41 9.59
C ASN A 199 -10.37 3.46 8.43
N MET A 200 -9.10 3.32 8.04
CA MET A 200 -8.80 2.64 6.76
C MET A 200 -8.57 1.13 6.85
N TYR A 201 -8.15 0.60 8.00
CA TYR A 201 -7.92 -0.84 8.19
C TYR A 201 -8.42 -1.34 9.55
N PRO A 202 -8.89 -2.60 9.64
CA PRO A 202 -9.27 -3.19 10.91
C PRO A 202 -8.05 -3.16 11.84
N THR A 203 -8.18 -2.50 12.99
CA THR A 203 -7.10 -2.36 13.97
C THR A 203 -6.76 -3.68 14.66
N ALA A 204 -7.67 -4.66 14.59
CA ALA A 204 -7.54 -5.97 15.22
C ALA A 204 -7.75 -7.08 14.19
N HIS A 205 -6.70 -7.87 13.94
CA HIS A 205 -6.74 -9.06 13.10
C HIS A 205 -7.05 -10.30 13.96
N THR A 206 -8.26 -10.83 13.83
CA THR A 206 -8.69 -12.09 14.49
C THR A 206 -8.47 -13.33 13.63
N ASN A 207 -8.02 -13.15 12.39
CA ASN A 207 -7.75 -14.22 11.44
C ASN A 207 -6.33 -14.75 11.61
N ASN A 208 -6.11 -16.00 11.19
CA ASN A 208 -4.77 -16.55 11.05
C ASN A 208 -4.02 -15.91 9.87
N PHE A 209 -2.70 -16.07 9.89
CA PHE A 209 -1.77 -15.68 8.85
C PHE A 209 -1.33 -16.92 8.07
N SER A 210 -1.65 -16.95 6.78
CA SER A 210 -1.36 -18.04 5.84
C SER A 210 -0.09 -17.77 5.05
N LEU A 211 0.77 -18.77 4.91
CA LEU A 211 2.02 -18.71 4.16
C LEU A 211 1.74 -18.48 2.68
N VAL A 212 2.25 -17.39 2.13
CA VAL A 212 2.09 -17.03 0.71
C VAL A 212 3.40 -17.09 -0.06
N GLY A 213 4.55 -17.06 0.62
CA GLY A 213 5.84 -17.28 -0.02
C GLY A 213 6.98 -17.49 0.96
N ILE A 214 8.07 -18.06 0.47
CA ILE A 214 9.28 -18.32 1.25
C ILE A 214 10.50 -18.39 0.32
N ASN A 215 11.58 -17.68 0.67
CA ASN A 215 12.87 -17.73 -0.04
C ASN A 215 12.78 -17.51 -1.56
N GLY A 216 11.90 -16.61 -2.00
CA GLY A 216 11.68 -16.28 -3.41
C GLY A 216 10.76 -17.25 -4.16
N THR A 217 10.20 -18.27 -3.49
CA THR A 217 9.15 -19.13 -4.06
C THR A 217 7.79 -18.67 -3.53
N GLY A 218 6.80 -18.54 -4.41
CA GLY A 218 5.49 -17.98 -4.07
C GLY A 218 5.53 -16.45 -4.12
N PHE A 219 4.85 -15.82 -3.17
CA PHE A 219 4.89 -14.36 -2.99
C PHE A 219 6.29 -13.90 -2.54
N SER A 220 6.73 -12.80 -3.11
CA SER A 220 7.89 -12.04 -2.64
C SER A 220 7.51 -10.57 -2.57
N LYS A 221 8.13 -9.85 -1.65
CA LYS A 221 8.07 -8.39 -1.60
C LYS A 221 8.43 -7.79 -2.98
N PRO A 222 7.72 -6.75 -3.45
CA PRO A 222 8.00 -6.12 -4.75
C PRO A 222 9.46 -5.66 -4.86
N THR A 223 10.08 -5.94 -6.01
CA THR A 223 11.39 -5.39 -6.36
C THR A 223 11.23 -4.04 -7.04
N ILE A 224 12.31 -3.25 -7.16
CA ILE A 224 12.34 -2.02 -7.95
C ILE A 224 11.86 -2.31 -9.39
N GLY A 225 12.28 -3.44 -9.96
CA GLY A 225 11.85 -3.90 -11.27
C GLY A 225 10.36 -4.19 -11.32
N GLY A 226 9.81 -4.91 -10.33
CA GLY A 226 8.38 -5.19 -10.25
C GLY A 226 7.55 -3.92 -10.08
N ILE A 227 7.92 -3.02 -9.19
CA ILE A 227 7.25 -1.72 -8.96
C ILE A 227 7.20 -0.90 -10.25
N HIS A 228 8.29 -0.89 -11.01
CA HIS A 228 8.41 -0.10 -12.23
C HIS A 228 8.31 -0.94 -13.52
N ASP A 229 7.62 -2.08 -13.54
CA ASP A 229 7.41 -2.87 -14.78
C ASP A 229 6.26 -2.31 -15.62
N PHE A 230 6.45 -1.10 -16.14
CA PHE A 230 5.46 -0.47 -16.99
C PHE A 230 5.40 -1.08 -18.39
N ASN A 231 4.20 -1.08 -18.94
CA ASN A 231 3.91 -1.38 -20.33
C ASN A 231 3.65 -0.10 -21.12
N ILE A 232 3.98 -0.13 -22.41
CA ILE A 232 3.64 0.96 -23.32
C ILE A 232 2.12 1.07 -23.38
N GLY A 233 1.60 2.27 -23.12
CA GLY A 233 0.17 2.56 -23.03
C GLY A 233 -0.39 2.56 -21.61
N ASP A 234 0.39 2.22 -20.58
CA ASP A 234 -0.04 2.40 -19.19
C ASP A 234 -0.31 3.88 -18.91
N GLN A 235 -1.36 4.15 -18.13
CA GLN A 235 -1.78 5.50 -17.75
C GLN A 235 -1.93 5.59 -16.25
N HIS A 236 -1.44 6.67 -15.67
CA HIS A 236 -1.55 6.98 -14.25
C HIS A 236 -2.07 8.40 -14.09
N GLN A 237 -2.88 8.63 -13.07
CA GLN A 237 -3.31 9.96 -12.67
C GLN A 237 -3.08 10.15 -11.17
N PHE A 238 -2.35 11.20 -10.84
CA PHE A 238 -2.06 11.61 -9.48
C PHE A 238 -2.86 12.87 -9.14
N SER A 239 -3.41 12.92 -7.93
CA SER A 239 -3.87 14.14 -7.29
C SER A 239 -2.77 14.67 -6.39
N TYR A 240 -2.59 15.97 -6.36
CA TYR A 240 -1.69 16.69 -5.49
C TYR A 240 -2.45 17.83 -4.83
N GLU A 241 -2.49 17.82 -3.50
CA GLU A 241 -3.09 18.87 -2.71
C GLU A 241 -2.03 19.52 -1.82
N GLU A 242 -1.96 20.85 -1.84
CA GLU A 242 -1.08 21.63 -0.96
C GLU A 242 -1.91 22.71 -0.27
N GLU A 243 -1.94 22.69 1.06
CA GLU A 243 -2.57 23.72 1.88
C GLU A 243 -1.48 24.46 2.67
N VAL A 244 -1.44 25.78 2.50
CA VAL A 244 -0.57 26.68 3.27
C VAL A 244 -1.46 27.54 4.15
N ALA A 245 -1.33 27.39 5.48
CA ALA A 245 -2.26 27.94 6.45
C ALA A 245 -2.64 29.40 6.18
N ASN A 246 -3.94 29.64 6.02
CA ASN A 246 -4.57 30.95 5.80
C ASN A 246 -4.10 31.73 4.57
N SER A 247 -3.36 31.10 3.64
CA SER A 247 -2.80 31.81 2.48
C SER A 247 -3.30 31.24 1.15
N SER A 248 -3.07 29.96 0.89
CA SER A 248 -3.43 29.35 -0.38
C SER A 248 -3.75 27.87 -0.25
N TYR A 249 -4.63 27.41 -1.14
CA TYR A 249 -4.90 26.01 -1.39
C TYR A 249 -4.60 25.70 -2.86
N ILE A 250 -3.85 24.64 -3.10
CA ILE A 250 -3.47 24.17 -4.44
C ILE A 250 -4.02 22.76 -4.61
N GLU A 251 -4.63 22.52 -5.76
CA GLU A 251 -5.13 21.23 -6.21
C GLU A 251 -4.57 21.00 -7.62
N GLU A 252 -3.82 19.93 -7.82
CA GLU A 252 -3.15 19.64 -9.07
C GLU A 252 -3.38 18.17 -9.46
N PHE A 253 -3.79 17.95 -10.70
CA PHE A 253 -3.89 16.61 -11.27
C PHE A 253 -2.84 16.44 -12.34
N GLU A 254 -2.09 15.35 -12.24
CA GLU A 254 -1.05 14.98 -13.18
C GLU A 254 -1.42 13.66 -13.85
N GLU A 255 -1.44 13.63 -15.18
CA GLU A 255 -1.59 12.42 -15.97
C GLU A 255 -0.25 12.03 -16.59
N ILE A 256 0.17 10.79 -16.37
CA ILE A 256 1.37 10.17 -16.94
C ILE A 256 0.95 9.05 -17.89
N GLU A 257 1.47 9.06 -19.12
CA GLU A 257 1.28 7.98 -20.09
C GLU A 257 2.63 7.44 -20.57
N ILE A 258 2.80 6.11 -20.53
CA ILE A 258 4.04 5.44 -20.94
C ILE A 258 4.07 5.31 -22.48
N GLN A 259 4.94 6.10 -23.12
CA GLN A 259 5.04 6.15 -24.59
C GLN A 259 6.00 5.10 -25.16
N ASN A 260 7.08 4.83 -24.44
CA ASN A 260 8.11 3.90 -24.90
C ASN A 260 8.91 3.34 -23.71
N LYS A 261 9.48 2.14 -23.86
CA LYS A 261 10.41 1.55 -22.89
C LYS A 261 11.67 1.02 -23.57
N PHE A 262 12.79 1.18 -22.89
CA PHE A 262 14.10 0.73 -23.33
C PHE A 262 14.82 0.05 -22.16
N VAL A 263 15.11 -1.24 -22.30
CA VAL A 263 15.92 -1.98 -21.31
C VAL A 263 17.39 -1.75 -21.62
N TRP A 264 18.15 -1.30 -20.61
CA TRP A 264 19.58 -1.04 -20.75
C TRP A 264 20.39 -1.98 -19.86
N GLY A 265 21.09 -2.92 -20.50
CA GLY A 265 21.80 -3.97 -19.76
C GLY A 265 20.84 -4.97 -19.14
N ASN A 266 21.23 -5.55 -18.00
CA ASN A 266 20.42 -6.57 -17.31
C ASN A 266 19.63 -6.01 -16.13
N ASP A 267 19.93 -4.78 -15.70
CA ASP A 267 19.53 -4.26 -14.39
C ASP A 267 19.13 -2.79 -14.45
N SER A 268 18.68 -2.32 -15.62
CA SER A 268 18.17 -0.96 -15.78
C SER A 268 17.14 -0.86 -16.89
N VAL A 269 16.19 0.04 -16.70
CA VAL A 269 15.13 0.35 -17.68
C VAL A 269 14.92 1.85 -17.74
N VAL A 270 14.69 2.35 -18.96
CA VAL A 270 14.37 3.75 -19.25
C VAL A 270 12.99 3.80 -19.88
N TYR A 271 12.11 4.61 -19.31
CA TYR A 271 10.79 4.90 -19.86
C TYR A 271 10.76 6.29 -20.45
N PHE A 272 10.08 6.44 -21.58
CA PHE A 272 9.69 7.74 -22.12
C PHE A 272 8.22 7.94 -21.81
N ILE A 273 7.91 9.01 -21.09
CA ILE A 273 6.56 9.27 -20.59
C ILE A 273 6.07 10.62 -21.11
N THR A 274 4.77 10.72 -21.37
CA THR A 274 4.10 12.01 -21.56
C THR A 274 3.47 12.41 -20.24
N ARG A 275 3.88 13.55 -19.70
CA ARG A 275 3.33 14.16 -18.50
C ARG A 275 2.51 15.39 -18.89
N LYS A 276 1.24 15.42 -18.50
CA LYS A 276 0.35 16.58 -18.66
C LYS A 276 -0.39 16.80 -17.35
N GLY A 277 -0.87 18.00 -17.09
CA GLY A 277 -1.56 18.25 -15.85
C GLY A 277 -2.40 19.52 -15.83
N HIS A 278 -3.15 19.66 -14.75
CA HIS A 278 -3.99 20.81 -14.47
C HIS A 278 -3.74 21.22 -13.03
N LYS A 279 -3.49 22.50 -12.78
CA LYS A 279 -3.28 23.06 -11.46
C LYS A 279 -4.29 24.16 -11.19
N LYS A 280 -4.98 24.06 -10.08
CA LYS A 280 -5.90 25.05 -9.55
C LYS A 280 -5.30 25.63 -8.28
N THR A 281 -5.10 26.94 -8.27
CA THR A 281 -4.62 27.66 -7.08
C THR A 281 -5.71 28.60 -6.61
N ILE A 282 -6.11 28.45 -5.35
CA ILE A 282 -7.02 29.32 -4.63
C ILE A 282 -6.19 30.16 -3.66
N ASP A 283 -6.13 31.46 -3.89
CA ASP A 283 -5.56 32.43 -2.95
C ASP A 283 -6.68 32.89 -2.02
N LEU A 284 -6.60 32.49 -0.76
CA LEU A 284 -7.61 32.77 0.26
C LEU A 284 -7.56 34.24 0.71
N VAL A 285 -6.39 34.87 0.65
CA VAL A 285 -6.19 36.28 1.05
C VAL A 285 -6.84 37.21 0.04
N ASN A 286 -6.65 36.93 -1.24
CA ASN A 286 -7.17 37.74 -2.33
C ASN A 286 -8.52 37.22 -2.88
N SER A 287 -9.05 36.12 -2.33
CA SER A 287 -10.26 35.43 -2.83
C SER A 287 -10.22 35.19 -4.34
N SER A 288 -9.05 34.78 -4.84
CA SER A 288 -8.84 34.58 -6.28
C SER A 288 -8.60 33.12 -6.59
N THR A 289 -9.03 32.68 -7.77
CA THR A 289 -8.78 31.32 -8.27
C THR A 289 -8.14 31.41 -9.64
N SER A 290 -7.09 30.64 -9.85
CA SER A 290 -6.44 30.51 -11.14
C SER A 290 -6.34 29.03 -11.52
N ILE A 291 -6.52 28.73 -12.81
CA ILE A 291 -6.34 27.40 -13.37
C ILE A 291 -5.25 27.50 -14.43
N THR A 292 -4.23 26.67 -14.28
CA THR A 292 -3.13 26.51 -15.24
C THR A 292 -3.18 25.11 -15.83
N GLN A 293 -2.98 25.00 -17.13
CA GLN A 293 -2.84 23.71 -17.80
C GLN A 293 -1.40 23.54 -18.28
N TYR A 294 -0.82 22.39 -17.99
CA TYR A 294 0.51 22.02 -18.47
C TYR A 294 0.37 21.20 -19.75
N PRO A 295 0.95 21.64 -20.87
CA PRO A 295 0.94 20.86 -22.10
C PRO A 295 1.71 19.55 -21.89
N GLY A 296 1.29 18.50 -22.61
CA GLY A 296 1.97 17.20 -22.58
C GLY A 296 3.42 17.32 -23.05
N ASN A 297 4.36 17.13 -22.13
CA ASN A 297 5.79 17.08 -22.44
C ASN A 297 6.28 15.64 -22.37
N VAL A 298 7.13 15.26 -23.32
CA VAL A 298 7.80 13.95 -23.29
C VAL A 298 9.08 14.10 -22.48
N GLU A 299 9.20 13.29 -21.44
CA GLU A 299 10.40 13.19 -20.60
C GLU A 299 10.85 11.72 -20.49
N SER A 300 12.06 11.51 -19.96
CA SER A 300 12.58 10.17 -19.72
C SER A 300 12.86 9.95 -18.23
N ILE A 301 12.43 8.82 -17.70
CA ILE A 301 12.74 8.36 -16.34
C ILE A 301 13.51 7.04 -16.42
N SER A 302 14.44 6.81 -15.50
CA SER A 302 15.28 5.61 -15.51
C SER A 302 15.36 4.97 -14.12
N TYR A 303 15.28 3.66 -14.09
CA TYR A 303 15.43 2.84 -12.89
C TYR A 303 16.57 1.85 -13.08
N SER A 304 17.26 1.54 -11.99
CA SER A 304 18.35 0.57 -11.92
C SER A 304 18.19 -0.32 -10.69
N GLN A 305 18.97 -1.40 -10.56
CA GLN A 305 18.88 -2.32 -9.42
C GLN A 305 17.51 -3.01 -9.36
N LEU A 306 16.99 -3.42 -10.52
CA LEU A 306 15.66 -3.97 -10.73
C LEU A 306 15.39 -5.26 -9.92
N ASP A 307 16.44 -6.00 -9.57
CA ASP A 307 16.34 -7.21 -8.75
C ASP A 307 16.40 -6.93 -7.23
N GLN A 308 16.64 -5.69 -6.81
CA GLN A 308 16.64 -5.32 -5.40
C GLN A 308 15.23 -4.95 -4.92
N TRP A 309 14.95 -5.16 -3.63
CA TRP A 309 13.77 -4.58 -3.02
C TRP A 309 13.88 -3.05 -3.01
N GLN A 310 12.74 -2.36 -3.06
CA GLN A 310 12.71 -0.89 -2.95
C GLN A 310 13.35 -0.41 -1.65
N ASN A 311 13.26 -1.22 -0.61
CA ASN A 311 14.02 -1.11 0.61
C ASN A 311 14.16 -2.51 1.25
N ASP A 312 15.13 -2.67 2.14
CA ASP A 312 15.49 -3.98 2.71
C ASP A 312 14.58 -4.43 3.87
N PHE A 313 13.64 -3.58 4.32
CA PHE A 313 12.87 -3.84 5.53
C PHE A 313 11.69 -4.78 5.26
N LEU A 314 11.49 -5.74 6.16
CA LEU A 314 10.30 -6.56 6.18
C LEU A 314 9.08 -5.76 6.68
N PRO A 315 7.85 -6.24 6.44
CA PRO A 315 6.66 -5.64 7.05
C PRO A 315 6.84 -5.50 8.58
N GLU A 316 6.55 -4.30 9.09
CA GLU A 316 6.72 -3.83 10.47
C GLU A 316 8.17 -3.68 10.98
N GLU A 317 9.19 -4.03 10.19
CA GLU A 317 10.59 -3.87 10.57
C GLU A 317 10.96 -2.38 10.63
N PHE A 318 11.56 -1.97 11.75
CA PHE A 318 12.05 -0.61 11.94
C PHE A 318 13.45 -0.46 11.33
N ASN A 319 13.66 0.60 10.55
CA ASN A 319 14.93 0.87 9.86
C ASN A 319 16.08 1.30 10.78
N GLY A 320 15.82 1.49 12.08
CA GLY A 320 16.79 1.94 13.08
C GLY A 320 16.99 3.46 13.12
N VAL A 321 16.29 4.21 12.27
CA VAL A 321 16.41 5.66 12.15
C VAL A 321 15.04 6.33 12.38
N ASP A 322 14.13 6.20 11.43
CA ASP A 322 12.93 7.04 11.30
C ASP A 322 11.76 6.39 10.54
N GLY A 323 11.85 5.10 10.16
CA GLY A 323 10.86 4.50 9.28
C GLY A 323 10.64 3.01 9.45
N TRP A 324 9.48 2.56 8.99
CA TRP A 324 9.07 1.15 8.99
C TRP A 324 8.14 0.87 7.82
N ASN A 325 8.00 -0.40 7.47
CA ASN A 325 7.15 -0.79 6.36
C ASN A 325 5.82 -1.39 6.78
N SER A 326 4.87 -1.32 5.88
CA SER A 326 3.65 -2.11 5.91
C SER A 326 3.34 -2.63 4.51
N LEU A 327 2.68 -3.76 4.43
CA LEU A 327 2.34 -4.40 3.17
C LEU A 327 0.90 -4.91 3.26
N PHE A 328 0.05 -4.51 2.32
CA PHE A 328 -1.38 -4.80 2.33
C PHE A 328 -1.92 -4.91 0.90
N LEU A 329 -3.14 -5.42 0.76
CA LEU A 329 -3.88 -5.27 -0.50
C LEU A 329 -4.64 -3.95 -0.47
N ASN A 330 -4.48 -3.15 -1.51
CA ASN A 330 -5.26 -1.92 -1.69
C ASN A 330 -6.70 -2.23 -2.12
N GLU A 331 -7.52 -1.20 -2.30
CA GLU A 331 -8.92 -1.34 -2.74
C GLU A 331 -9.10 -2.02 -4.12
N CYS A 332 -8.03 -2.11 -4.90
CA CYS A 332 -8.01 -2.74 -6.21
C CYS A 332 -7.45 -4.18 -6.16
N GLY A 333 -7.11 -4.69 -4.98
CA GLY A 333 -6.55 -6.01 -4.77
C GLY A 333 -5.09 -6.14 -5.23
N ASP A 334 -4.41 -5.01 -5.48
CA ASP A 334 -2.99 -4.96 -5.77
C ASP A 334 -2.20 -4.87 -4.47
N VAL A 335 -1.01 -5.46 -4.45
CA VAL A 335 -0.09 -5.39 -3.31
C VAL A 335 0.53 -4.01 -3.24
N GLU A 336 0.28 -3.30 -2.13
CA GLU A 336 0.84 -2.00 -1.83
C GLU A 336 1.83 -2.12 -0.68
N GLU A 337 3.08 -1.73 -0.96
CA GLU A 337 4.10 -1.51 0.06
C GLU A 337 4.07 -0.05 0.49
N ARG A 338 3.85 0.21 1.78
CA ARG A 338 3.92 1.54 2.38
C ARG A 338 5.16 1.66 3.25
N VAL A 339 6.02 2.62 2.92
CA VAL A 339 7.16 3.01 3.73
C VAL A 339 6.73 4.22 4.55
N ASN A 340 6.54 4.01 5.84
CA ASN A 340 6.24 5.07 6.79
C ASN A 340 7.54 5.71 7.27
N THR A 341 7.52 7.02 7.41
CA THR A 341 8.62 7.85 7.87
C THR A 341 8.06 8.89 8.82
N GLU A 342 8.54 8.91 10.05
CA GLU A 342 8.20 9.91 11.05
C GLU A 342 9.53 10.31 11.67
N SER A 343 9.76 11.58 12.03
CA SER A 343 11.04 11.92 12.68
C SER A 343 11.03 11.42 14.12
N ILE A 344 11.26 10.13 14.23
CA ILE A 344 11.55 9.39 15.42
C ILE A 344 13.02 9.64 15.72
N SER A 345 13.33 10.12 16.91
CA SER A 345 14.70 10.16 17.38
C SER A 345 14.92 8.99 18.33
N TRP A 346 15.67 7.98 17.88
CA TRP A 346 16.17 6.96 18.79
C TRP A 346 17.37 7.51 19.57
N GLN A 347 17.19 7.84 20.85
CA GLN A 347 18.26 8.38 21.70
C GLN A 347 19.26 7.32 22.21
N GLY A 348 19.21 6.10 21.68
CA GLY A 348 20.29 5.11 21.86
C GLY A 348 20.32 4.36 23.18
N SER A 349 19.31 4.49 24.05
CA SER A 349 19.15 3.58 25.20
C SER A 349 17.67 3.29 25.49
N GLY A 350 17.27 2.04 25.28
CA GLY A 350 15.91 1.55 25.55
C GLY A 350 15.12 1.21 24.30
N SER A 351 13.91 0.67 24.51
CA SER A 351 12.94 0.37 23.45
C SER A 351 12.12 1.61 23.06
N CYS A 352 12.09 2.67 23.85
CA CYS A 352 11.30 3.86 23.57
C CYS A 352 11.80 4.62 22.33
N LEU A 353 10.87 4.92 21.42
CA LEU A 353 11.08 5.72 20.23
C LEU A 353 10.33 7.04 20.43
N GLU A 354 11.08 8.10 20.74
CA GLU A 354 10.52 9.45 20.91
C GLU A 354 10.22 10.05 19.54
N VAL A 355 8.97 10.45 19.35
CA VAL A 355 8.56 11.23 18.17
C VAL A 355 8.82 12.69 18.42
N THR A 356 9.62 13.31 17.55
CA THR A 356 9.74 14.77 17.50
C THR A 356 8.56 15.34 16.71
N GLU A 357 8.15 16.59 16.97
CA GLU A 357 6.99 17.26 16.35
C GLU A 357 7.16 17.54 14.83
N THR A 358 7.60 16.57 14.07
CA THR A 358 7.82 16.66 12.61
C THR A 358 6.65 16.07 11.85
N PRO A 359 6.51 16.39 10.55
CA PRO A 359 5.50 15.76 9.75
C PRO A 359 5.65 14.24 9.71
N TYR A 360 4.54 13.54 9.86
CA TYR A 360 4.44 12.16 9.44
C TYR A 360 4.40 12.15 7.91
N SER A 361 5.21 11.30 7.30
CA SER A 361 5.15 11.04 5.87
C SER A 361 5.15 9.55 5.58
N TYR A 362 4.48 9.16 4.51
CA TYR A 362 4.65 7.83 3.96
C TYR A 362 4.79 7.91 2.46
N THR A 363 5.47 6.93 1.87
CA THR A 363 5.50 6.72 0.42
C THR A 363 5.00 5.31 0.15
N SER A 364 4.02 5.19 -0.73
CA SER A 364 3.50 3.90 -1.15
C SER A 364 4.01 3.49 -2.53
N PHE A 365 4.13 2.18 -2.75
CA PHE A 365 4.60 1.55 -3.97
C PHE A 365 3.66 0.41 -4.35
N ILE A 366 3.26 0.33 -5.61
CA ILE A 366 2.42 -0.75 -6.12
C ILE A 366 3.14 -1.43 -7.29
N GLU A 367 3.15 -2.77 -7.29
CA GLU A 367 3.75 -3.57 -8.35
C GLU A 367 3.10 -3.27 -9.70
N GLY A 368 3.93 -2.97 -10.71
CA GLY A 368 3.51 -2.62 -12.07
C GLY A 368 2.81 -1.26 -12.20
N VAL A 369 2.78 -0.44 -11.14
CA VAL A 369 2.10 0.88 -11.11
C VAL A 369 3.06 1.98 -10.66
N GLY A 370 4.06 1.64 -9.86
CA GLY A 370 5.14 2.55 -9.48
C GLY A 370 4.92 3.17 -8.11
N VAL A 371 5.47 4.37 -7.93
CA VAL A 371 5.25 5.18 -6.72
C VAL A 371 3.85 5.76 -6.79
N VAL A 372 3.03 5.48 -5.78
CA VAL A 372 1.62 5.93 -5.77
C VAL A 372 1.40 7.20 -4.96
N GLY A 373 2.47 7.74 -4.39
CA GLY A 373 2.54 9.11 -3.90
C GLY A 373 3.05 9.20 -2.46
N PRO A 374 3.76 10.28 -2.12
CA PRO A 374 4.02 10.62 -0.74
C PRO A 374 2.88 11.46 -0.15
N THR A 375 2.39 11.10 1.03
CA THR A 375 1.61 12.01 1.88
C THR A 375 2.52 12.56 2.94
N THR A 376 2.49 13.86 3.18
CA THR A 376 3.26 14.53 4.24
C THR A 376 2.35 15.48 5.01
N THR A 377 2.15 15.23 6.30
CA THR A 377 1.26 16.02 7.16
C THR A 377 2.06 16.76 8.23
N SER A 378 2.15 18.10 8.19
CA SER A 378 2.80 18.85 9.28
C SER A 378 1.91 18.90 10.52
N THR A 379 2.48 18.58 11.67
CA THR A 379 1.85 18.66 13.00
C THR A 379 1.53 20.10 13.43
N THR A 380 2.24 21.12 12.90
CA THR A 380 1.96 22.52 13.25
C THR A 380 0.73 23.09 12.55
N GLY A 381 0.13 22.34 11.61
CA GLY A 381 -1.03 22.77 10.82
C GLY A 381 -0.71 23.86 9.79
N ASP A 382 0.57 24.25 9.65
CA ASP A 382 0.97 25.34 8.75
C ASP A 382 1.11 24.90 7.28
N PHE A 383 1.31 23.60 7.06
CA PHE A 383 1.62 23.04 5.75
C PHE A 383 1.14 21.59 5.62
N TYR A 384 0.32 21.31 4.62
CA TYR A 384 -0.14 19.97 4.28
C TYR A 384 0.15 19.72 2.81
N THR A 385 0.83 18.63 2.49
CA THR A 385 1.00 18.18 1.10
C THR A 385 0.61 16.72 0.98
N ASN A 386 -0.40 16.44 0.17
CA ASN A 386 -0.79 15.08 -0.19
C ASN A 386 -0.53 14.86 -1.68
N SER A 387 0.11 13.75 -2.02
CA SER A 387 0.15 13.25 -3.38
C SER A 387 -0.34 11.82 -3.37
N GLU A 388 -1.37 11.53 -4.16
CA GLU A 388 -1.99 10.22 -4.20
C GLU A 388 -2.32 9.81 -5.63
N LEU A 389 -2.16 8.53 -5.94
CA LEU A 389 -2.63 7.94 -7.17
C LEU A 389 -4.13 7.74 -7.09
N VAL A 390 -4.88 8.53 -7.85
CA VAL A 390 -6.35 8.46 -7.87
C VAL A 390 -6.89 7.53 -8.95
N PHE A 391 -6.07 7.23 -9.97
CA PHE A 391 -6.48 6.39 -11.09
C PHE A 391 -5.30 5.79 -11.85
N TYR A 392 -5.44 4.54 -12.31
CA TYR A 392 -4.53 3.95 -13.29
C TYR A 392 -5.20 2.95 -14.23
N VAL A 393 -4.60 2.78 -15.40
CA VAL A 393 -4.91 1.78 -16.41
C VAL A 393 -3.64 1.04 -16.78
N ARG A 394 -3.67 -0.29 -16.68
CA ARG A 394 -2.62 -1.15 -17.22
C ARG A 394 -2.96 -1.52 -18.66
N ALA A 395 -2.02 -1.40 -19.58
CA ALA A 395 -2.17 -1.77 -20.98
C ALA A 395 -2.45 -3.27 -21.17
N SER A 396 -1.97 -4.10 -20.23
CA SER A 396 -2.29 -5.54 -20.13
C SER A 396 -3.73 -5.82 -19.68
N GLY A 397 -4.45 -4.79 -19.23
CA GLY A 397 -5.79 -4.87 -18.65
C GLY A 397 -5.79 -4.58 -17.15
N GLY A 398 -6.87 -3.99 -16.66
CA GLY A 398 -7.03 -3.53 -15.29
C GLY A 398 -7.20 -2.02 -15.24
N ILE A 399 -8.24 -1.59 -14.54
CA ILE A 399 -8.55 -0.19 -14.27
C ILE A 399 -8.83 -0.10 -12.77
N CYS A 400 -8.23 0.86 -12.12
CA CYS A 400 -8.39 1.10 -10.70
C CYS A 400 -8.57 2.60 -10.44
N GLY A 401 -9.37 2.92 -9.43
CA GLY A 401 -9.69 4.29 -9.05
C GLY A 401 -10.67 4.98 -10.01
N ASN A 402 -10.90 6.26 -9.76
CA ASN A 402 -11.77 7.09 -10.58
C ASN A 402 -10.93 8.15 -11.27
N LYS A 403 -11.07 8.26 -12.59
CA LYS A 403 -10.41 9.34 -13.32
C LYS A 403 -11.03 10.65 -12.89
N GLU A 404 -10.26 11.42 -12.14
CA GLU A 404 -10.64 12.74 -11.68
C GLU A 404 -10.43 13.74 -12.80
N PHE A 405 -11.24 14.77 -12.79
CA PHE A 405 -11.03 15.93 -13.61
C PHE A 405 -11.15 17.10 -12.68
N LEU A 406 -10.21 18.05 -12.76
CA LEU A 406 -10.59 19.41 -12.38
C LEU A 406 -11.77 19.72 -13.26
N ASN A 407 -12.96 19.75 -12.66
CA ASN A 407 -14.11 20.37 -13.26
C ASN A 407 -13.53 21.67 -13.80
N GLN A 408 -13.42 21.80 -15.14
CA GLN A 408 -13.32 23.11 -15.73
C GLN A 408 -14.48 23.79 -15.05
N LEU A 409 -14.18 24.73 -14.13
CA LEU A 409 -15.22 25.44 -13.41
C LEU A 409 -16.28 25.70 -14.48
N GLU A 410 -17.53 25.33 -14.20
CA GLU A 410 -18.63 26.07 -14.80
C GLU A 410 -18.32 27.51 -14.41
N LEU A 411 -17.50 28.13 -15.27
CA LEU A 411 -17.03 29.48 -15.16
C LEU A 411 -18.33 30.22 -14.96
N PRO A 412 -18.54 30.87 -13.80
CA PRO A 412 -19.85 31.39 -13.44
C PRO A 412 -20.42 32.07 -14.67
N GLU A 413 -21.59 31.62 -15.13
CA GLU A 413 -22.16 32.10 -16.39
C GLU A 413 -22.04 33.61 -16.38
N ILE A 414 -21.29 34.17 -17.34
CA ILE A 414 -21.23 35.62 -17.47
C ILE A 414 -22.68 36.09 -17.57
N ASN A 415 -23.05 37.06 -16.73
CA ASN A 415 -24.38 37.68 -16.76
C ASN A 415 -24.83 37.87 -18.20
N GLU A 416 -26.00 37.32 -18.54
CA GLU A 416 -26.54 37.23 -19.90
C GLU A 416 -26.13 38.42 -20.79
N PHE A 417 -25.36 38.16 -21.84
CA PHE A 417 -25.23 39.10 -22.95
C PHE A 417 -26.44 38.95 -23.86
N SER A 418 -26.82 40.00 -24.59
CA SER A 418 -27.94 39.92 -25.53
C SER A 418 -27.45 39.97 -26.98
N LEU A 419 -28.03 39.09 -27.81
CA LEU A 419 -27.86 39.04 -29.26
C LEU A 419 -29.09 39.59 -29.95
N PHE A 420 -28.93 40.65 -30.75
CA PHE A 420 -30.05 41.20 -31.50
C PHE A 420 -29.66 41.86 -32.83
N PRO A 421 -30.50 41.73 -33.88
CA PRO A 421 -31.63 40.79 -33.95
C PRO A 421 -31.15 39.33 -34.05
N ASN A 422 -31.94 38.40 -33.52
CA ASN A 422 -31.75 36.96 -33.66
C ASN A 422 -33.13 36.30 -33.89
N PRO A 423 -33.48 35.85 -35.12
CA PRO A 423 -32.60 35.72 -36.29
C PRO A 423 -32.08 37.05 -36.87
N SER A 424 -30.91 37.02 -37.52
CA SER A 424 -30.25 38.15 -38.17
C SER A 424 -30.22 38.01 -39.69
N ASN A 425 -30.25 39.13 -40.42
CA ASN A 425 -30.21 39.18 -41.88
C ASN A 425 -28.81 39.55 -42.43
N THR A 426 -27.73 39.40 -41.63
CA THR A 426 -26.26 39.65 -41.85
C THR A 426 -25.64 40.63 -40.85
N GLN A 427 -26.45 41.46 -40.21
CA GLN A 427 -26.03 42.42 -39.19
C GLN A 427 -26.64 42.08 -37.84
N PHE A 428 -25.79 41.96 -36.83
CA PHE A 428 -26.22 41.71 -35.46
C PHE A 428 -25.35 42.47 -34.47
N SER A 429 -25.88 42.62 -33.27
CA SER A 429 -25.21 43.27 -32.16
C SER A 429 -25.08 42.32 -30.98
N VAL A 430 -23.95 42.39 -30.31
CA VAL A 430 -23.69 41.74 -29.02
C VAL A 430 -23.64 42.86 -27.97
N GLN A 431 -24.57 42.87 -27.02
CA GLN A 431 -24.54 43.81 -25.89
C GLN A 431 -23.90 43.17 -24.68
N LEU A 432 -22.81 43.77 -24.22
CA LEU A 432 -22.02 43.33 -23.07
C LEU A 432 -22.27 44.24 -21.87
N ASN A 433 -22.46 43.64 -20.69
CA ASN A 433 -22.60 44.37 -19.42
C ASN A 433 -21.24 44.73 -18.80
N GLU A 434 -20.17 44.05 -19.21
CA GLU A 434 -18.80 44.24 -18.72
C GLU A 434 -17.78 44.02 -19.86
N MET A 435 -16.50 44.23 -19.57
CA MET A 435 -15.44 44.05 -20.55
C MET A 435 -15.22 42.57 -20.86
N ALA A 436 -15.32 42.17 -22.12
CA ALA A 436 -15.21 40.77 -22.54
C ALA A 436 -14.63 40.63 -23.97
N ASN A 437 -14.21 39.42 -24.30
CA ASN A 437 -13.84 38.99 -25.63
C ASN A 437 -15.04 38.32 -26.30
N ILE A 438 -15.22 38.52 -27.61
CA ILE A 438 -16.29 37.92 -28.41
C ILE A 438 -15.66 37.06 -29.51
N ARG A 439 -16.10 35.81 -29.66
CA ARG A 439 -15.77 34.92 -30.77
C ARG A 439 -17.02 34.42 -31.46
N ILE A 440 -16.96 34.29 -32.78
CA ILE A 440 -18.07 33.77 -33.58
C ILE A 440 -17.58 32.52 -34.31
N PHE A 441 -18.32 31.43 -34.20
CA PHE A 441 -17.99 30.14 -34.81
C PHE A 441 -19.12 29.65 -35.70
N ASP A 442 -18.78 28.89 -36.74
CA ASP A 442 -19.73 28.00 -37.42
C ASP A 442 -19.91 26.67 -36.66
N LEU A 443 -20.85 25.83 -37.12
CA LEU A 443 -21.12 24.51 -36.52
C LEU A 443 -19.97 23.50 -36.66
N SER A 444 -18.97 23.76 -37.51
CA SER A 444 -17.77 22.92 -37.61
C SER A 444 -16.71 23.31 -36.55
N GLY A 445 -16.95 24.38 -35.79
CA GLY A 445 -16.00 24.93 -34.82
C GLY A 445 -14.99 25.91 -35.45
N LYS A 446 -15.14 26.28 -36.72
CA LYS A 446 -14.26 27.25 -37.37
C LYS A 446 -14.60 28.66 -36.88
N GLN A 447 -13.60 29.37 -36.36
CA GLN A 447 -13.73 30.76 -35.95
C GLN A 447 -13.86 31.68 -37.17
N LEU A 448 -14.92 32.49 -37.21
CA LEU A 448 -15.24 33.43 -38.28
C LEU A 448 -14.83 34.86 -37.94
N ASP A 449 -14.94 35.26 -36.67
CA ASP A 449 -14.50 36.58 -36.18
C ASP A 449 -14.07 36.51 -34.71
N PHE A 450 -13.23 37.46 -34.30
CA PHE A 450 -12.76 37.63 -32.92
C PHE A 450 -12.55 39.10 -32.59
N ARG A 451 -13.08 39.53 -31.44
CA ARG A 451 -12.82 40.84 -30.86
C ARG A 451 -12.44 40.72 -29.40
N SER A 452 -11.42 41.46 -28.98
CA SER A 452 -10.95 41.47 -27.60
C SER A 452 -11.31 42.76 -26.87
N ASN A 453 -11.44 42.69 -25.55
CA ASN A 453 -11.65 43.87 -24.67
C ASN A 453 -12.84 44.76 -25.08
N CYS A 454 -13.92 44.13 -25.55
CA CYS A 454 -15.16 44.78 -25.93
C CYS A 454 -16.00 45.14 -24.70
N ASN A 455 -16.78 46.21 -24.79
CA ASN A 455 -17.73 46.65 -23.77
C ASN A 455 -18.96 47.23 -24.47
N GLY A 456 -20.15 47.17 -23.84
CA GLY A 456 -21.35 47.79 -24.37
C GLY A 456 -21.82 47.11 -25.64
N ILE A 457 -22.39 47.86 -26.60
CA ILE A 457 -22.96 47.31 -27.83
C ILE A 457 -21.88 47.19 -28.91
N GLN A 458 -21.66 45.95 -29.38
CA GLN A 458 -20.72 45.63 -30.45
C GLN A 458 -21.46 45.21 -31.71
N GLN A 459 -21.29 45.96 -32.79
CA GLN A 459 -21.92 45.66 -34.08
C GLN A 459 -21.03 44.79 -34.96
N PHE A 460 -21.63 43.75 -35.54
CA PHE A 460 -21.03 42.82 -36.48
C PHE A 460 -21.73 42.93 -37.83
N ASN A 461 -20.94 43.01 -38.89
CA ASN A 461 -21.40 42.99 -40.27
C ASN A 461 -20.55 41.95 -41.00
N LEU A 462 -21.01 40.71 -40.95
CA LEU A 462 -20.30 39.55 -41.49
C LEU A 462 -21.11 39.00 -42.66
N ASP A 463 -20.44 38.62 -43.73
CA ASP A 463 -21.04 37.96 -44.89
C ASP A 463 -21.27 36.48 -44.54
N LEU A 464 -22.37 36.20 -43.82
CA LEU A 464 -22.74 34.87 -43.33
C LEU A 464 -23.81 34.25 -44.23
N GLU A 465 -23.69 32.95 -44.52
CA GLU A 465 -24.75 32.19 -45.17
C GLU A 465 -25.92 31.93 -44.20
N SER A 466 -27.10 31.55 -44.71
CA SER A 466 -28.19 31.15 -43.83
C SER A 466 -27.82 29.89 -43.06
N GLY A 467 -27.92 29.94 -41.73
CA GLY A 467 -27.43 28.87 -40.88
C GLY A 467 -27.43 29.22 -39.39
N ILE A 468 -26.88 28.29 -38.61
CA ILE A 468 -26.69 28.45 -37.17
C ILE A 468 -25.22 28.74 -36.89
N TYR A 469 -24.99 29.72 -36.02
CA TYR A 469 -23.67 30.13 -35.55
C TYR A 469 -23.65 30.16 -34.03
N LEU A 470 -22.45 30.06 -33.45
CA LEU A 470 -22.24 30.17 -32.01
C LEU A 470 -21.50 31.48 -31.73
N VAL A 471 -22.09 32.32 -30.88
CA VAL A 471 -21.42 33.51 -30.36
C VAL A 471 -20.97 33.21 -28.94
N GLU A 472 -19.66 33.18 -28.74
CA GLU A 472 -19.01 33.00 -27.44
C GLU A 472 -18.58 34.37 -26.90
N VAL A 473 -18.93 34.65 -25.65
CA VAL A 473 -18.42 35.78 -24.88
C VAL A 473 -17.60 35.22 -23.72
N SER A 474 -16.39 35.72 -23.51
CA SER A 474 -15.51 35.32 -22.40
C SER A 474 -14.81 36.51 -21.76
N ASN A 475 -14.67 36.52 -20.43
CA ASN A 475 -13.90 37.51 -19.69
C ASN A 475 -13.01 36.82 -18.64
N ALA A 476 -12.45 37.57 -17.68
CA ALA A 476 -11.62 37.00 -16.62
C ALA A 476 -12.40 36.13 -15.63
N THR A 477 -13.72 36.30 -15.54
CA THR A 477 -14.58 35.63 -14.55
C THR A 477 -15.38 34.47 -15.14
N GLY A 478 -15.63 34.45 -16.46
CA GLY A 478 -16.24 33.30 -17.07
C GLY A 478 -16.37 33.26 -18.60
N ARG A 479 -17.29 32.41 -19.08
CA ARG A 479 -17.64 32.22 -20.50
C ARG A 479 -19.15 31.98 -20.64
N SER A 480 -19.77 32.52 -21.68
CA SER A 480 -21.16 32.24 -22.07
C SER A 480 -21.25 32.06 -23.59
N THR A 481 -22.10 31.16 -24.06
CA THR A 481 -22.29 30.89 -25.50
C THR A 481 -23.77 30.96 -25.86
N GLN A 482 -24.13 31.73 -26.88
CA GLN A 482 -25.49 31.79 -27.40
C GLN A 482 -25.56 31.40 -28.87
N LYS A 483 -26.67 30.76 -29.23
CA LYS A 483 -27.00 30.37 -30.60
C LYS A 483 -27.51 31.58 -31.38
N MET A 484 -26.92 31.88 -32.53
CA MET A 484 -27.40 32.88 -33.48
C MET A 484 -27.91 32.19 -34.75
N GLU A 485 -29.11 32.57 -35.19
CA GLU A 485 -29.70 32.13 -36.45
C GLU A 485 -29.56 33.23 -37.50
N VAL A 486 -29.09 32.89 -38.69
CA VAL A 486 -29.01 33.80 -39.83
C VAL A 486 -29.99 33.33 -40.91
N SER A 487 -30.87 34.23 -41.34
CA SER A 487 -31.87 33.98 -42.38
C SER A 487 -31.87 35.12 -43.40
N HIS A 488 -31.69 34.80 -44.68
CA HIS A 488 -31.71 35.75 -45.79
C HIS A 488 -33.12 35.97 -46.36
#